data_AF-A0A4R2C905-F1
#
_entry.id   AF-A0A4R2C905-F1
#
_cell.length_a   1.000
_cell.length_b   1.000
_cell.length_c   1.000
_cell.angle_alpha   90.00
_cell.angle_beta   90.00
_cell.angle_gamma   90.00
#
_symmetry.space_group_name_H-M   'P 1'
#
loop_
_entity.id
_entity.type
_entity.pdbx_description
1 polymer ?
#
loop_
_entity_poly.entity_id
_entity_poly.type
_entity_poly.pdbx_seq_one_letter_code
_entity_poly.pdbx_strand_id
1 'polypeptide(L)'
;MSHSTRRRLARGIGAALVATAASATLAVGAAGASTQVTPLAGITVPGDPTAAPATLVASLEGRNEITGGDPDGRALELIGIEGNTLSYSVSWRGINTPTEAAIHAAGRGVDGPVVVPLFTTPSGRGSFASGSVTVTDPTVLDALRSDPTGFYTDLRNNDFPNGAVRGQLHLLSHAVSTTGVAALQESVIQGSQIYACTVQLDGSFAFTQYGVEARLLGGIHHTFVQPAAGPPQWQAADGSAVTGTRVVTRNPNGAGNIAELDLDATQIGDSSGLLSNAVEVLRLNTVGGVAPTGPCDPQATPIVNVPYQADYVFING
;
A
#
# COMPACT_ATOMS: atom_id res chain seq x y z
N MET A 1 33.47 21.60 -60.22
CA MET A 1 32.10 21.22 -60.63
C MET A 1 31.15 21.88 -59.63
N SER A 2 30.66 23.09 -59.91
CA SER A 2 29.46 23.42 -60.70
C SER A 2 28.24 23.69 -59.80
N HIS A 3 27.90 24.99 -59.73
CA HIS A 3 26.61 25.68 -59.51
C HIS A 3 25.70 25.35 -58.29
N SER A 4 25.37 26.29 -57.38
CA SER A 4 24.46 27.47 -57.48
C SER A 4 22.97 27.07 -57.64
N THR A 5 21.90 27.58 -57.00
CA THR A 5 21.55 28.96 -56.55
C THR A 5 20.16 28.98 -55.84
N ARG A 6 20.08 29.74 -54.72
CA ARG A 6 19.03 30.66 -54.18
C ARG A 6 17.50 30.37 -54.18
N ARG A 7 16.94 30.62 -52.97
CA ARG A 7 15.82 31.53 -52.54
C ARG A 7 14.49 31.53 -53.31
N ARG A 8 13.38 31.61 -52.55
CA ARG A 8 12.53 32.82 -52.44
C ARG A 8 11.53 32.77 -51.27
N LEU A 9 11.51 33.88 -50.52
CA LEU A 9 10.42 34.33 -49.66
C LEU A 9 9.25 34.86 -50.52
N ALA A 10 8.03 34.81 -49.98
CA ALA A 10 6.94 35.70 -50.36
C ALA A 10 6.17 36.21 -49.11
N ARG A 11 6.34 37.51 -48.82
CA ARG A 11 5.33 38.43 -48.24
C ARG A 11 4.31 38.72 -49.35
N GLY A 12 3.06 39.14 -49.16
CA GLY A 12 2.29 39.70 -48.05
C GLY A 12 0.96 40.22 -48.67
N ILE A 13 0.32 41.19 -48.00
CA ILE A 13 -1.00 41.84 -48.25
C ILE A 13 -2.10 41.13 -47.46
N GLY A 14 -2.79 41.71 -46.48
CA GLY A 14 -3.06 43.11 -46.15
C GLY A 14 -4.52 43.42 -46.48
N ALA A 15 -5.43 43.26 -45.51
CA ALA A 15 -6.77 43.82 -45.57
C ALA A 15 -7.27 44.13 -44.16
N ALA A 16 -7.52 45.42 -43.93
CA ALA A 16 -8.16 45.96 -42.73
C ALA A 16 -9.67 45.66 -42.74
N LEU A 17 -10.25 45.38 -41.59
CA LEU A 17 -11.70 45.41 -41.40
C LEU A 17 -12.04 45.97 -40.01
N VAL A 18 -13.06 46.81 -40.05
CA VAL A 18 -13.46 47.84 -39.08
C VAL A 18 -14.19 47.21 -37.90
N ALA A 19 -13.95 47.78 -36.71
CA ALA A 19 -14.62 47.45 -35.47
C ALA A 19 -16.11 47.88 -35.49
N THR A 20 -17.00 46.97 -35.12
CA THR A 20 -18.35 47.29 -34.66
C THR A 20 -18.58 46.57 -33.32
N ALA A 21 -18.56 47.35 -32.24
CA ALA A 21 -18.92 46.91 -30.91
C ALA A 21 -20.46 46.76 -30.83
N ALA A 22 -20.92 45.52 -30.62
CA ALA A 22 -22.29 45.24 -30.20
C ALA A 22 -22.24 44.79 -28.74
N SER A 23 -22.71 45.65 -27.84
CA SER A 23 -22.87 45.37 -26.42
C SER A 23 -23.99 44.35 -26.25
N ALA A 24 -23.63 43.07 -26.05
CA ALA A 24 -24.55 42.06 -25.54
C ALA A 24 -24.47 42.08 -24.01
N THR A 25 -25.51 42.58 -23.37
CA THR A 25 -25.75 42.39 -21.93
C THR A 25 -26.00 40.91 -21.66
N LEU A 26 -24.97 40.20 -21.20
CA LEU A 26 -25.12 38.88 -20.60
C LEU A 26 -25.74 39.06 -19.21
N ALA A 27 -27.00 38.65 -19.07
CA ALA A 27 -27.60 38.42 -17.76
C ALA A 27 -26.83 37.29 -17.07
N VAL A 28 -26.10 37.61 -16.00
CA VAL A 28 -25.53 36.62 -15.10
C VAL A 28 -26.70 36.03 -14.31
N GLY A 29 -27.31 34.98 -14.86
CA GLY A 29 -28.09 34.05 -14.06
C GLY A 29 -27.12 33.34 -13.13
N ALA A 30 -27.17 33.65 -11.84
CA ALA A 30 -26.55 32.82 -10.81
C ALA A 30 -27.28 31.47 -10.78
N ALA A 31 -26.92 30.56 -11.67
CA ALA A 31 -27.22 29.16 -11.51
C ALA A 31 -26.32 28.68 -10.36
N GLY A 32 -26.90 28.59 -9.16
CA GLY A 32 -26.26 27.93 -8.04
C GLY A 32 -25.88 26.53 -8.48
N ALA A 33 -24.58 26.28 -8.63
CA ALA A 33 -24.06 24.94 -8.75
C ALA A 33 -24.29 24.27 -7.39
N SER A 34 -25.41 23.56 -7.27
CA SER A 34 -25.60 22.59 -6.19
C SER A 34 -24.62 21.46 -6.45
N THR A 35 -23.43 21.54 -5.85
CA THR A 35 -22.53 20.40 -5.69
C THR A 35 -23.12 19.48 -4.62
N GLN A 36 -24.29 18.91 -4.88
CA GLN A 36 -24.70 17.69 -4.20
C GLN A 36 -24.05 16.54 -4.93
N VAL A 37 -22.88 16.13 -4.44
CA VAL A 37 -22.38 14.79 -4.65
C VAL A 37 -23.43 13.87 -4.05
N THR A 38 -24.17 13.15 -4.90
CA THR A 38 -25.03 12.07 -4.43
C THR A 38 -24.08 10.98 -3.91
N PRO A 39 -24.06 10.65 -2.61
CA PRO A 39 -23.26 9.54 -2.15
C PRO A 39 -23.73 8.27 -2.87
N LEU A 40 -22.78 7.46 -3.35
CA LEU A 40 -23.06 6.13 -3.88
C LEU A 40 -23.83 5.34 -2.80
N ALA A 41 -24.90 4.66 -3.22
CA ALA A 41 -25.64 3.78 -2.33
C ALA A 41 -24.71 2.67 -1.84
N GLY A 42 -24.47 2.64 -0.52
CA GLY A 42 -23.74 1.55 0.14
C GLY A 42 -24.47 0.23 -0.05
N ILE A 43 -23.71 -0.82 -0.32
CA ILE A 43 -24.22 -2.19 -0.38
C ILE A 43 -24.40 -2.69 1.05
N THR A 44 -25.59 -3.16 1.38
CA THR A 44 -25.84 -3.95 2.58
C THR A 44 -25.59 -5.42 2.24
N VAL A 45 -24.70 -6.08 2.96
CA VAL A 45 -24.42 -7.52 2.80
C VAL A 45 -25.22 -8.28 3.87
N PRO A 46 -26.10 -9.24 3.49
CA PRO A 46 -26.70 -10.15 4.44
C PRO A 46 -25.83 -11.40 4.58
N GLY A 47 -25.19 -11.59 5.75
CA GLY A 47 -24.42 -12.77 6.09
C GLY A 47 -25.19 -13.87 6.84
N ASP A 48 -24.61 -15.08 6.85
CA ASP A 48 -24.90 -16.13 7.83
C ASP A 48 -24.34 -15.67 9.21
N PRO A 49 -25.18 -15.55 10.26
CA PRO A 49 -24.86 -14.85 11.50
C PRO A 49 -23.86 -15.57 12.44
N THR A 50 -23.27 -16.70 12.04
CA THR A 50 -22.55 -17.59 12.98
C THR A 50 -21.01 -17.55 12.90
N ALA A 51 -20.40 -17.08 11.82
CA ALA A 51 -18.95 -16.91 11.70
C ALA A 51 -18.54 -15.43 11.87
N ALA A 52 -17.47 -15.16 12.62
CA ALA A 52 -16.99 -13.79 12.78
C ALA A 52 -16.52 -13.20 11.43
N PRO A 53 -16.92 -11.97 11.09
CA PRO A 53 -16.41 -11.29 9.91
C PRO A 53 -14.90 -11.08 10.06
N ALA A 54 -14.17 -11.21 8.94
CA ALA A 54 -12.73 -10.96 8.89
C ALA A 54 -12.43 -10.00 7.74
N THR A 55 -11.43 -9.14 7.93
CA THR A 55 -10.88 -8.35 6.83
C THR A 55 -9.41 -8.67 6.68
N LEU A 56 -9.00 -8.94 5.45
CA LEU A 56 -7.63 -9.21 5.07
C LEU A 56 -7.11 -8.08 4.19
N VAL A 57 -5.79 -7.91 4.20
CA VAL A 57 -5.09 -6.97 3.32
C VAL A 57 -3.90 -7.66 2.66
N ALA A 58 -3.58 -7.23 1.45
CA ALA A 58 -2.30 -7.51 0.80
C ALA A 58 -1.72 -6.23 0.21
N SER A 59 -0.43 -6.01 0.47
CA SER A 59 0.40 -5.06 -0.27
C SER A 59 1.11 -5.81 -1.38
N LEU A 60 0.69 -5.61 -2.63
CA LEU A 60 1.24 -6.31 -3.78
C LEU A 60 2.30 -5.46 -4.47
N GLU A 61 3.39 -6.10 -4.88
CA GLU A 61 4.46 -5.48 -5.66
C GLU A 61 4.99 -6.48 -6.71
N GLY A 62 5.46 -6.01 -7.86
CA GLY A 62 6.02 -6.92 -8.85
C GLY A 62 7.34 -7.56 -8.42
N ARG A 63 8.07 -6.94 -7.48
CA ARG A 63 9.26 -7.55 -6.85
C ARG A 63 8.94 -8.80 -6.02
N ASN A 64 7.68 -9.02 -5.65
CA ASN A 64 7.26 -10.19 -4.90
C ASN A 64 6.93 -11.39 -5.80
N GLU A 65 6.80 -11.16 -7.12
CA GLU A 65 6.56 -12.24 -8.08
C GLU A 65 7.82 -13.07 -8.28
N ILE A 66 7.66 -14.40 -8.22
CA ILE A 66 8.80 -15.34 -8.30
C ILE A 66 9.43 -15.35 -9.69
N THR A 67 8.60 -15.22 -10.73
CA THR A 67 9.04 -15.24 -12.13
C THR A 67 9.39 -13.86 -12.68
N GLY A 68 9.42 -12.83 -11.83
CA GLY A 68 9.65 -11.44 -12.22
C GLY A 68 8.37 -10.77 -12.71
N GLY A 69 7.76 -9.99 -11.81
CA GLY A 69 6.59 -9.16 -12.10
C GLY A 69 6.97 -7.80 -12.66
N ASP A 70 6.00 -6.90 -12.69
CA ASP A 70 6.20 -5.54 -13.15
C ASP A 70 7.04 -4.75 -12.13
N PRO A 71 8.26 -4.30 -12.46
CA PRO A 71 9.14 -3.64 -11.50
C PRO A 71 8.54 -2.36 -10.90
N ASP A 72 7.70 -1.67 -11.67
CA ASP A 72 7.01 -0.45 -11.24
C ASP A 72 5.64 -0.74 -10.61
N GLY A 73 5.18 -1.98 -10.75
CA GLY A 73 3.86 -2.41 -10.34
C GLY A 73 3.67 -2.43 -8.83
N ARG A 74 2.58 -1.81 -8.37
CA ARG A 74 2.10 -1.82 -6.99
C ARG A 74 0.59 -1.98 -6.97
N ALA A 75 0.07 -2.75 -6.02
CA ALA A 75 -1.35 -2.79 -5.73
C ALA A 75 -1.62 -2.93 -4.24
N LEU A 76 -2.80 -2.51 -3.83
CA LEU A 76 -3.31 -2.68 -2.48
C LEU A 76 -4.69 -3.32 -2.60
N GLU A 77 -4.83 -4.48 -1.97
CA GLU A 77 -6.06 -5.26 -1.98
C GLU A 77 -6.61 -5.45 -0.57
N LEU A 78 -7.91 -5.22 -0.41
CA LEU A 78 -8.68 -5.53 0.79
C LEU A 78 -9.70 -6.61 0.47
N ILE A 79 -9.80 -7.60 1.35
CA ILE A 79 -10.71 -8.74 1.24
C ILE A 79 -11.56 -8.83 2.50
N GLY A 80 -12.88 -8.74 2.38
CA GLY A 80 -13.82 -9.00 3.46
C GLY A 80 -14.40 -10.41 3.35
N ILE A 81 -14.48 -11.13 4.47
CA ILE A 81 -15.09 -12.46 4.53
C ILE A 81 -16.28 -12.43 5.49
N GLU A 82 -17.48 -12.66 4.96
CA GLU A 82 -18.73 -12.73 5.72
C GLU A 82 -19.52 -13.99 5.30
N GLY A 83 -19.74 -14.91 6.25
CA GLY A 83 -20.27 -16.23 5.93
C GLY A 83 -19.44 -16.94 4.85
N ASN A 84 -20.07 -17.27 3.72
CA ASN A 84 -19.46 -17.87 2.54
C ASN A 84 -19.15 -16.85 1.41
N THR A 85 -19.34 -15.57 1.66
CA THR A 85 -19.14 -14.51 0.68
C THR A 85 -17.81 -13.82 0.95
N LEU A 86 -16.97 -13.79 -0.08
CA LEU A 86 -15.71 -13.05 -0.11
C LEU A 86 -15.91 -11.81 -0.98
N SER A 87 -15.79 -10.63 -0.39
CA SER A 87 -15.81 -9.35 -1.12
C SER A 87 -14.40 -8.82 -1.26
N TYR A 88 -14.06 -8.26 -2.41
CA TYR A 88 -12.73 -7.70 -2.66
C TYR A 88 -12.81 -6.29 -3.23
N SER A 89 -11.77 -5.51 -2.93
CA SER A 89 -11.49 -4.23 -3.57
C SER A 89 -9.99 -4.11 -3.77
N VAL A 90 -9.58 -3.78 -4.99
CA VAL A 90 -8.17 -3.67 -5.34
C VAL A 90 -7.92 -2.40 -6.14
N SER A 91 -6.86 -1.70 -5.78
CA SER A 91 -6.33 -0.57 -6.55
C SER A 91 -4.90 -0.87 -6.97
N TRP A 92 -4.51 -0.42 -8.16
CA TRP A 92 -3.17 -0.65 -8.68
C TRP A 92 -2.56 0.62 -9.27
N ARG A 93 -1.24 0.64 -9.39
CA ARG A 93 -0.46 1.69 -10.04
C ARG A 93 0.80 1.08 -10.64
N GLY A 94 1.29 1.68 -11.72
CA GLY A 94 2.50 1.21 -12.39
C GLY A 94 2.36 -0.13 -13.11
N ILE A 95 1.13 -0.62 -13.35
CA ILE A 95 0.85 -1.79 -14.20
C ILE A 95 -0.24 -1.46 -15.23
N ASN A 96 -0.22 -2.20 -16.34
CA ASN A 96 -1.36 -2.24 -17.27
C ASN A 96 -2.58 -2.92 -16.63
N THR A 97 -3.77 -2.60 -17.15
CA THR A 97 -5.05 -3.09 -16.62
C THR A 97 -5.03 -4.61 -16.41
N PRO A 98 -5.23 -5.08 -15.17
CA PRO A 98 -5.34 -6.50 -14.87
C PRO A 98 -6.46 -7.16 -15.66
N THR A 99 -6.20 -8.37 -16.15
CA THR A 99 -7.17 -9.25 -16.79
C THR A 99 -7.69 -10.30 -15.81
N GLU A 100 -6.91 -10.62 -14.77
CA GLU A 100 -7.25 -11.63 -13.76
C GLU A 100 -6.73 -11.20 -12.38
N ALA A 101 -7.46 -11.59 -11.34
CA ALA A 101 -7.01 -11.61 -9.96
C ALA A 101 -7.46 -12.91 -9.29
N ALA A 102 -6.59 -13.48 -8.45
CA ALA A 102 -6.86 -14.73 -7.78
C ALA A 102 -6.16 -14.81 -6.42
N ILE A 103 -6.79 -15.53 -5.48
CA ILE A 103 -6.16 -15.97 -4.24
C ILE A 103 -5.59 -17.37 -4.45
N HIS A 104 -4.34 -17.53 -4.06
CA HIS A 104 -3.55 -18.75 -4.16
C HIS A 104 -3.17 -19.27 -2.76
N ALA A 105 -3.10 -20.60 -2.63
CA ALA A 105 -2.65 -21.25 -1.40
C ALA A 105 -1.16 -21.60 -1.45
N ALA A 106 -0.32 -20.68 -0.99
CA ALA A 106 1.08 -20.96 -0.66
C ALA A 106 1.67 -19.86 0.23
N GLY A 107 2.69 -20.25 1.00
CA GLY A 107 3.55 -19.31 1.72
C GLY A 107 4.42 -18.49 0.77
N ARG A 108 5.08 -17.48 1.34
CA ARG A 108 5.97 -16.56 0.62
C ARG A 108 7.04 -17.30 -0.18
N GLY A 109 7.26 -16.85 -1.43
CA GLY A 109 8.33 -17.35 -2.29
C GLY A 109 8.06 -18.73 -2.89
N VAL A 110 6.82 -19.23 -2.80
CA VAL A 110 6.37 -20.47 -3.45
C VAL A 110 5.09 -20.20 -4.22
N ASP A 111 4.96 -20.73 -5.44
CA ASP A 111 3.69 -20.65 -6.19
C ASP A 111 2.73 -21.75 -5.73
N GLY A 112 1.45 -21.39 -5.62
CA GLY A 112 0.38 -22.27 -5.15
C GLY A 112 -0.75 -22.39 -6.17
N PRO A 113 -1.65 -23.37 -6.00
CA PRO A 113 -2.87 -23.44 -6.79
C PRO A 113 -3.79 -22.26 -6.48
N VAL A 114 -4.59 -21.84 -7.47
CA VAL A 114 -5.72 -20.92 -7.26
C VAL A 114 -6.76 -21.61 -6.39
N VAL A 115 -7.15 -20.97 -5.29
CA VAL A 115 -8.22 -21.42 -4.39
C VAL A 115 -9.46 -20.54 -4.46
N VAL A 116 -9.32 -19.25 -4.77
CA VAL A 116 -10.46 -18.36 -5.03
C VAL A 116 -10.15 -17.48 -6.24
N PRO A 117 -10.78 -17.73 -7.41
CA PRO A 117 -10.75 -16.79 -8.52
C PRO A 117 -11.58 -15.54 -8.16
N LEU A 118 -10.99 -14.34 -8.25
CA LEU A 118 -11.67 -13.09 -7.88
C LEU A 118 -12.35 -12.42 -9.08
N PHE A 119 -11.63 -12.31 -10.20
CA PHE A 119 -12.21 -11.91 -11.49
C PHE A 119 -11.38 -12.41 -12.68
N THR A 120 -12.05 -12.53 -13.83
CA THR A 120 -11.44 -12.68 -15.16
C THR A 120 -11.82 -11.52 -16.11
N THR A 121 -12.58 -10.56 -15.58
CA THR A 121 -12.87 -9.27 -16.21
C THR A 121 -13.09 -8.29 -15.06
N PRO A 122 -12.21 -7.32 -14.84
CA PRO A 122 -12.33 -6.42 -13.69
C PRO A 122 -13.62 -5.59 -13.80
N SER A 123 -14.45 -5.65 -12.77
CA SER A 123 -15.57 -4.73 -12.59
C SER A 123 -15.09 -3.47 -11.87
N GLY A 124 -14.81 -2.41 -12.62
CA GLY A 124 -14.31 -1.16 -12.08
C GLY A 124 -14.07 -0.07 -13.12
N ARG A 125 -13.41 1.02 -12.70
CA ARG A 125 -13.02 2.14 -13.56
C ARG A 125 -11.61 2.60 -13.21
N GLY A 126 -10.82 2.94 -14.24
CA GLY A 126 -9.44 3.35 -14.03
C GLY A 126 -8.61 2.24 -13.41
N SER A 127 -7.76 2.58 -12.44
CA SER A 127 -6.86 1.63 -11.78
C SER A 127 -7.47 0.99 -10.53
N PHE A 128 -8.73 0.60 -10.60
CA PHE A 128 -9.50 0.04 -9.49
C PHE A 128 -10.50 -1.02 -9.97
N ALA A 129 -10.67 -2.08 -9.19
CA ALA A 129 -11.70 -3.09 -9.37
C ALA A 129 -12.27 -3.55 -8.02
N SER A 130 -13.53 -3.95 -8.01
CA SER A 130 -14.19 -4.52 -6.83
C SER A 130 -15.27 -5.50 -7.22
N GLY A 131 -15.56 -6.46 -6.35
CA GLY A 131 -16.61 -7.44 -6.57
C GLY A 131 -16.78 -8.36 -5.37
N SER A 132 -17.55 -9.42 -5.58
CA SER A 132 -17.73 -10.48 -4.59
C SER A 132 -17.82 -11.84 -5.26
N VAL A 133 -17.41 -12.87 -4.51
CA VAL A 133 -17.38 -14.26 -4.93
C VAL A 133 -17.98 -15.10 -3.80
N THR A 134 -18.86 -16.04 -4.16
CA THR A 134 -19.31 -17.08 -3.23
C THR A 134 -18.27 -18.19 -3.20
N VAL A 135 -17.67 -18.42 -2.03
CA VAL A 135 -16.69 -19.49 -1.83
C VAL A 135 -17.43 -20.71 -1.29
N THR A 136 -17.46 -21.79 -2.08
CA THR A 136 -18.21 -23.00 -1.75
C THR A 136 -17.47 -23.94 -0.80
N ASP A 137 -16.14 -23.81 -0.72
CA ASP A 137 -15.31 -24.60 0.19
C ASP A 137 -15.10 -23.85 1.51
N PRO A 138 -15.75 -24.27 2.61
CA PRO A 138 -15.60 -23.60 3.90
C PRO A 138 -14.18 -23.73 4.47
N THR A 139 -13.43 -24.77 4.10
CA THR A 139 -12.07 -24.99 4.62
C THR A 139 -11.09 -23.91 4.13
N VAL A 140 -11.30 -23.39 2.92
CA VAL A 140 -10.54 -22.25 2.39
C VAL A 140 -10.81 -20.99 3.21
N LEU A 141 -12.07 -20.74 3.56
CA LEU A 141 -12.45 -19.58 4.37
C LEU A 141 -11.93 -19.65 5.80
N ASP A 142 -11.95 -20.84 6.41
CA ASP A 142 -11.40 -21.07 7.74
C ASP A 142 -9.87 -20.88 7.75
N ALA A 143 -9.18 -21.38 6.72
CA ALA A 143 -7.75 -21.20 6.56
C ALA A 143 -7.37 -19.73 6.32
N LEU A 144 -8.12 -19.01 5.47
CA LEU A 144 -7.92 -17.57 5.26
C LEU A 144 -8.08 -16.74 6.55
N ARG A 145 -8.96 -17.16 7.46
CA ARG A 145 -9.14 -16.49 8.77
C ARG A 145 -8.05 -16.83 9.78
N SER A 146 -7.55 -18.07 9.77
CA SER A 146 -6.65 -18.59 10.82
C SER A 146 -5.17 -18.53 10.48
N ASP A 147 -4.82 -18.62 9.19
CA ASP A 147 -3.46 -18.51 8.67
C ASP A 147 -3.47 -17.79 7.31
N PRO A 148 -3.80 -16.48 7.28
CA PRO A 148 -3.81 -15.71 6.03
C PRO A 148 -2.43 -15.66 5.38
N THR A 149 -1.34 -15.78 6.15
CA THR A 149 0.02 -15.74 5.60
C THR A 149 0.39 -16.96 4.78
N GLY A 150 -0.37 -18.06 4.90
CA GLY A 150 -0.32 -19.21 4.01
C GLY A 150 -0.95 -18.97 2.63
N PHE A 151 -1.46 -17.77 2.36
CA PHE A 151 -2.10 -17.38 1.11
C PHE A 151 -1.49 -16.11 0.54
N TYR A 152 -1.61 -15.97 -0.78
CA TYR A 152 -1.27 -14.74 -1.49
C TYR A 152 -2.31 -14.43 -2.54
N THR A 153 -2.30 -13.17 -2.98
CA THR A 153 -3.09 -12.70 -4.11
C THR A 153 -2.13 -12.15 -5.18
N ASP A 154 -2.49 -12.36 -6.44
CA ASP A 154 -1.78 -11.81 -7.60
C ASP A 154 -2.75 -11.08 -8.54
N LEU A 155 -2.21 -10.12 -9.28
CA LEU A 155 -2.88 -9.51 -10.43
C LEU A 155 -2.10 -9.87 -11.69
N ARG A 156 -2.79 -10.32 -12.73
CA ARG A 156 -2.18 -10.65 -14.03
C ARG A 156 -2.69 -9.73 -15.11
N ASN A 157 -1.86 -9.49 -16.12
CA ASN A 157 -2.25 -8.76 -17.33
C ASN A 157 -1.55 -9.36 -18.56
N ASN A 158 -1.74 -8.76 -19.74
CA ASN A 158 -1.19 -9.28 -20.99
C ASN A 158 0.34 -9.27 -21.04
N ASP A 159 1.00 -8.33 -20.35
CA ASP A 159 2.47 -8.23 -20.34
C ASP A 159 3.10 -9.17 -19.30
N PHE A 160 2.37 -9.42 -18.21
CA PHE A 160 2.75 -10.27 -17.11
C PHE A 160 1.70 -11.37 -16.89
N PRO A 161 1.60 -12.35 -17.80
CA PRO A 161 0.58 -13.40 -17.74
C PRO A 161 0.76 -14.37 -16.56
N ASN A 162 1.96 -14.41 -15.97
CA ASN A 162 2.26 -15.23 -14.79
C ASN A 162 2.17 -14.45 -13.47
N GLY A 163 1.80 -13.17 -13.50
CA GLY A 163 1.76 -12.29 -12.32
C GLY A 163 2.47 -10.97 -12.57
N ALA A 164 1.73 -9.87 -12.55
CA ALA A 164 2.26 -8.50 -12.62
C ALA A 164 2.68 -8.02 -11.23
N VAL A 165 1.88 -8.31 -10.20
CA VAL A 165 2.13 -7.95 -8.81
C VAL A 165 1.55 -9.01 -7.89
N ARG A 166 2.26 -9.30 -6.79
CA ARG A 166 1.88 -10.31 -5.79
C ARG A 166 2.06 -9.80 -4.36
N GLY A 167 1.25 -10.29 -3.42
CA GLY A 167 1.38 -10.01 -1.99
C GLY A 167 0.78 -11.11 -1.12
N GLN A 168 1.42 -11.44 0.01
CA GLN A 168 0.82 -12.33 1.01
C GLN A 168 -0.36 -11.63 1.70
N LEU A 169 -1.32 -12.42 2.17
CA LEU A 169 -2.47 -11.93 2.92
C LEU A 169 -2.15 -11.80 4.41
N HIS A 170 -2.70 -10.74 5.01
CA HIS A 170 -2.59 -10.45 6.44
C HIS A 170 -3.99 -10.17 7.00
N LEU A 171 -4.27 -10.67 8.21
CA LEU A 171 -5.49 -10.33 8.93
C LEU A 171 -5.38 -8.91 9.49
N LEU A 172 -6.43 -8.12 9.32
CA LEU A 172 -6.57 -6.83 9.97
C LEU A 172 -7.17 -6.99 11.37
N SER A 173 -6.68 -6.19 12.29
CA SER A 173 -7.14 -6.15 13.67
C SER A 173 -8.33 -5.22 13.88
N HIS A 174 -8.54 -4.27 12.96
CA HIS A 174 -9.69 -3.37 12.93
C HIS A 174 -10.58 -3.68 11.73
N ALA A 175 -11.89 -3.57 11.93
CA ALA A 175 -12.84 -3.65 10.83
C ALA A 175 -12.73 -2.39 9.98
N VAL A 176 -12.48 -2.54 8.70
CA VAL A 176 -12.34 -1.42 7.76
C VAL A 176 -13.51 -1.38 6.81
N SER A 177 -13.85 -0.18 6.34
CA SER A 177 -14.71 -0.04 5.17
C SER A 177 -14.01 -0.70 3.98
N THR A 178 -14.65 -1.64 3.31
CA THR A 178 -14.18 -2.18 2.03
C THR A 178 -14.54 -1.28 0.84
N THR A 179 -14.95 -0.03 1.12
CA THR A 179 -15.28 1.00 0.13
C THR A 179 -14.53 2.31 0.43
N GLY A 180 -13.98 2.97 -0.60
CA GLY A 180 -13.21 4.22 -0.47
C GLY A 180 -11.73 4.01 -0.13
N VAL A 181 -11.01 5.10 0.20
CA VAL A 181 -9.59 5.04 0.61
C VAL A 181 -9.51 4.60 2.08
N ALA A 182 -9.84 3.33 2.33
CA ALA A 182 -9.77 2.71 3.64
C ALA A 182 -8.35 2.34 4.04
N ALA A 183 -7.41 2.35 3.09
CA ALA A 183 -6.03 2.04 3.33
C ALA A 183 -5.10 2.84 2.40
N LEU A 184 -3.90 3.12 2.89
CA LEU A 184 -2.83 3.79 2.17
C LEU A 184 -1.58 2.92 2.19
N GLN A 185 -1.00 2.63 1.02
CA GLN A 185 0.23 1.86 0.87
C GLN A 185 1.41 2.78 0.52
N GLU A 186 2.39 2.86 1.40
CA GLU A 186 3.60 3.68 1.22
C GLU A 186 4.87 2.85 1.40
N SER A 187 5.64 2.71 0.33
CA SER A 187 6.90 1.99 0.33
C SER A 187 8.04 2.82 0.93
N VAL A 188 8.94 2.17 1.66
CA VAL A 188 10.19 2.76 2.14
C VAL A 188 11.12 3.03 0.97
N ILE A 189 11.49 4.29 0.75
CA ILE A 189 12.46 4.70 -0.29
C ILE A 189 13.87 4.86 0.27
N GLN A 190 13.99 5.16 1.57
CA GLN A 190 15.24 5.21 2.29
C GLN A 190 14.96 4.75 3.71
N GLY A 191 15.55 3.63 4.15
CA GLY A 191 15.26 3.07 5.47
C GLY A 191 16.51 2.51 6.13
N SER A 192 16.65 2.76 7.42
CA SER A 192 17.65 2.14 8.28
C SER A 192 17.04 1.72 9.62
N GLN A 193 17.20 0.45 9.96
CA GLN A 193 17.05 -0.01 11.33
C GLN A 193 18.31 0.38 12.10
N ILE A 194 18.14 1.02 13.25
CA ILE A 194 19.25 1.53 14.05
C ILE A 194 19.40 0.63 15.27
N TYR A 195 20.59 0.10 15.45
CA TYR A 195 20.94 -0.75 16.58
C TYR A 195 22.06 -0.12 17.41
N ALA A 196 21.94 -0.21 18.73
CA ALA A 196 22.98 0.22 19.67
C ALA A 196 23.70 -0.99 20.24
N CYS A 197 25.00 -0.85 20.43
CA CYS A 197 25.79 -1.84 21.15
C CYS A 197 25.54 -1.69 22.65
N THR A 198 24.81 -2.64 23.23
CA THR A 198 24.43 -2.59 24.65
C THR A 198 24.93 -3.81 25.40
N VAL A 199 25.13 -3.62 26.71
CA VAL A 199 25.47 -4.72 27.62
C VAL A 199 24.27 -5.65 27.77
N GLN A 200 24.52 -6.95 27.66
CA GLN A 200 23.55 -8.01 27.83
C GLN A 200 23.54 -8.49 29.29
N LEU A 201 22.56 -9.32 29.67
CA LEU A 201 22.42 -9.82 31.04
C LEU A 201 23.62 -10.63 31.52
N ASP A 202 24.35 -11.26 30.60
CA ASP A 202 25.56 -12.05 30.89
C ASP A 202 26.85 -11.20 30.89
N GLY A 203 26.74 -9.87 30.74
CA GLY A 203 27.86 -8.94 30.66
C GLY A 203 28.53 -8.86 29.29
N SER A 204 28.09 -9.65 28.30
CA SER A 204 28.54 -9.52 26.91
C SER A 204 27.94 -8.28 26.25
N PHE A 205 28.41 -7.93 25.06
CA PHE A 205 27.86 -6.83 24.27
C PHE A 205 27.24 -7.35 22.98
N ALA A 206 26.03 -6.90 22.67
CA ALA A 206 25.32 -7.23 21.44
C ALA A 206 24.50 -6.04 20.94
N PHE A 207 24.15 -6.07 19.65
CA PHE A 207 23.30 -5.06 19.05
C PHE A 207 21.84 -5.25 19.46
N THR A 208 21.27 -4.23 20.11
CA THR A 208 19.84 -4.17 20.49
C THR A 208 19.14 -3.03 19.75
N GLN A 209 17.84 -3.17 19.48
CA GLN A 209 17.06 -2.15 18.78
C GLN A 209 17.20 -0.80 19.49
N TYR A 210 17.61 0.22 18.74
CA TYR A 210 17.75 1.58 19.22
C TYR A 210 16.74 2.52 18.56
N GLY A 211 16.47 2.34 17.27
CA GLY A 211 15.48 3.16 16.59
C GLY A 211 15.32 2.79 15.13
N VAL A 212 14.70 3.70 14.38
CA VAL A 212 14.54 3.60 12.94
C VAL A 212 14.64 5.01 12.38
N GLU A 213 15.20 5.10 11.18
CA GLU A 213 15.16 6.30 10.36
C GLU A 213 14.69 5.87 8.98
N ALA A 214 13.47 6.25 8.59
CA ALA A 214 12.97 5.93 7.26
C ALA A 214 12.14 7.06 6.65
N ARG A 215 12.32 7.25 5.35
CA ARG A 215 11.46 8.04 4.49
C ARG A 215 10.68 7.09 3.61
N LEU A 216 9.37 7.25 3.65
CA LEU A 216 8.45 6.51 2.80
C LEU A 216 8.09 7.39 1.59
N LEU A 217 7.48 6.78 0.59
CA LEU A 217 6.72 7.50 -0.42
C LEU A 217 5.67 8.42 0.25
N GLY A 218 5.19 9.42 -0.51
CA GLY A 218 4.28 10.45 0.03
C GLY A 218 4.92 11.42 1.02
N GLY A 219 6.22 11.31 1.30
CA GLY A 219 6.94 12.22 2.20
C GLY A 219 6.72 11.93 3.68
N ILE A 220 6.30 10.72 4.03
CA ILE A 220 6.12 10.30 5.44
C ILE A 220 7.47 9.95 6.06
N HIS A 221 7.75 10.53 7.23
CA HIS A 221 8.94 10.25 8.04
C HIS A 221 8.61 9.28 9.16
N HIS A 222 9.35 8.18 9.23
CA HIS A 222 9.18 7.14 10.23
C HIS A 222 10.39 7.08 11.16
N THR A 223 10.12 7.23 12.46
CA THR A 223 11.10 7.23 13.55
C THR A 223 10.52 6.56 14.79
N PHE A 224 11.28 6.53 15.88
CA PHE A 224 10.71 6.29 17.22
C PHE A 224 10.44 7.63 17.90
N VAL A 225 9.37 7.71 18.69
CA VAL A 225 9.05 8.90 19.51
C VAL A 225 10.23 9.27 20.41
N GLN A 226 10.85 8.25 21.01
CA GLN A 226 12.09 8.36 21.76
C GLN A 226 13.00 7.18 21.37
N PRO A 227 14.24 7.42 20.91
CA PRO A 227 15.18 6.33 20.69
C PRO A 227 15.36 5.45 21.93
N ALA A 228 15.49 4.14 21.72
CA ALA A 228 15.64 3.05 22.68
C ALA A 228 14.46 2.79 23.64
N ALA A 229 13.48 3.69 23.74
CA ALA A 229 12.43 3.59 24.76
C ALA A 229 11.01 3.94 24.29
N GLY A 230 10.87 4.59 23.12
CA GLY A 230 9.60 5.07 22.61
C GLY A 230 9.01 4.18 21.51
N PRO A 231 7.69 4.27 21.29
CA PRO A 231 7.02 3.57 20.20
C PRO A 231 7.46 4.10 18.82
N PRO A 232 7.26 3.31 17.75
CA PRO A 232 7.37 3.81 16.38
C PRO A 232 6.31 4.89 16.10
N GLN A 233 6.66 5.87 15.27
CA GLN A 233 5.77 6.91 14.79
C GLN A 233 5.96 7.19 13.29
N TRP A 234 4.93 7.75 12.66
CA TRP A 234 4.91 8.16 11.26
C TRP A 234 4.31 9.57 11.17
N GLN A 235 5.03 10.46 10.50
CA GLN A 235 4.68 11.88 10.38
C GLN A 235 4.62 12.26 8.91
N ALA A 236 3.46 12.72 8.44
CA ALA A 236 3.27 13.20 7.08
C ALA A 236 3.60 14.70 6.96
N ALA A 237 3.86 15.16 5.73
CA ALA A 237 4.21 16.55 5.45
C ALA A 237 3.05 17.54 5.69
N ASP A 238 1.81 17.05 5.78
CA ASP A 238 0.61 17.85 6.05
C ASP A 238 0.34 18.06 7.55
N GLY A 239 1.21 17.57 8.43
CA GLY A 239 1.08 17.69 9.88
C GLY A 239 0.34 16.53 10.55
N SER A 240 -0.34 15.67 9.79
CA SER A 240 -0.94 14.45 10.33
C SER A 240 0.13 13.43 10.73
N ALA A 241 -0.08 12.74 11.86
CA ALA A 241 0.87 11.78 12.39
C ALA A 241 0.20 10.73 13.28
N VAL A 242 0.79 9.53 13.31
CA VAL A 242 0.35 8.42 14.18
C VAL A 242 1.54 7.76 14.88
N THR A 243 1.29 7.17 16.04
CA THR A 243 2.23 6.31 16.77
C THR A 243 1.67 4.91 16.92
N GLY A 244 2.53 3.89 16.81
CA GLY A 244 2.14 2.50 17.06
C GLY A 244 2.13 2.24 18.56
N THR A 245 1.00 1.84 19.12
CA THR A 245 0.83 1.71 20.59
C THR A 245 0.97 0.27 21.07
N ARG A 246 0.66 -0.71 20.21
CA ARG A 246 0.74 -2.13 20.54
C ARG A 246 1.03 -2.96 19.30
N VAL A 247 1.94 -3.93 19.43
CA VAL A 247 2.14 -4.96 18.42
C VAL A 247 1.02 -5.98 18.54
N VAL A 248 0.18 -6.09 17.52
CA VAL A 248 -0.92 -7.06 17.49
C VAL A 248 -0.42 -8.40 16.99
N THR A 249 0.28 -8.41 15.84
CA THR A 249 0.93 -9.60 15.31
C THR A 249 2.37 -9.31 14.88
N ARG A 250 3.19 -10.36 14.93
CA ARG A 250 4.59 -10.33 14.53
C ARG A 250 4.90 -11.60 13.75
N ASN A 251 5.03 -11.45 12.43
CA ASN A 251 5.22 -12.58 11.52
C ASN A 251 6.67 -12.62 11.02
N PRO A 252 7.39 -13.75 11.18
CA PRO A 252 8.71 -13.90 10.58
C PRO A 252 8.65 -13.77 9.05
N ASN A 253 9.59 -13.04 8.45
CA ASN A 253 9.63 -12.82 7.00
C ASN A 253 10.87 -13.45 6.32
N GLY A 254 11.22 -14.66 6.75
CA GLY A 254 12.42 -15.36 6.30
C GLY A 254 13.72 -14.82 6.93
N ALA A 255 14.82 -15.54 6.71
CA ALA A 255 16.12 -15.19 7.25
C ALA A 255 16.66 -13.89 6.61
N GLY A 256 17.27 -13.03 7.43
CA GLY A 256 17.86 -11.76 6.96
C GLY A 256 16.88 -10.59 6.85
N ASN A 257 15.57 -10.82 7.05
CA ASN A 257 14.55 -9.77 7.03
C ASN A 257 13.98 -9.54 8.43
N ILE A 258 13.77 -8.28 8.81
CA ILE A 258 12.99 -7.96 10.00
C ILE A 258 11.57 -8.49 9.87
N ALA A 259 10.95 -8.89 10.98
CA ALA A 259 9.58 -9.38 10.97
C ALA A 259 8.59 -8.35 10.38
N GLU A 260 7.57 -8.86 9.71
CA GLU A 260 6.36 -8.09 9.39
C GLU A 260 5.57 -7.88 10.67
N LEU A 261 4.93 -6.72 10.78
CA LEU A 261 4.21 -6.30 11.99
C LEU A 261 2.81 -5.82 11.62
N ASP A 262 1.86 -6.14 12.48
CA ASP A 262 0.59 -5.42 12.60
C ASP A 262 0.61 -4.66 13.94
N LEU A 263 0.25 -3.38 13.89
CA LEU A 263 0.32 -2.45 15.00
C LEU A 263 -1.02 -1.71 15.15
N ASP A 264 -1.56 -1.69 16.37
CA ASP A 264 -2.55 -0.68 16.75
C ASP A 264 -1.90 0.70 16.67
N ALA A 265 -2.60 1.69 16.13
CA ALA A 265 -2.11 3.04 15.95
C ALA A 265 -2.97 4.09 16.66
N THR A 266 -2.36 5.21 17.02
CA THR A 266 -3.04 6.35 17.65
C THR A 266 -2.56 7.64 17.04
N GLN A 267 -3.50 8.52 16.69
CA GLN A 267 -3.22 9.86 16.19
C GLN A 267 -2.43 10.67 17.22
N ILE A 268 -1.33 11.28 16.78
CA ILE A 268 -0.48 12.18 17.58
C ILE A 268 -0.20 13.52 16.87
N GLY A 269 -0.63 13.67 15.62
CA GLY A 269 -0.52 14.90 14.85
C GLY A 269 -1.87 15.57 14.62
N ASP A 270 -1.97 16.34 13.54
CA ASP A 270 -3.19 17.07 13.19
C ASP A 270 -4.39 16.13 12.97
N SER A 271 -5.57 16.60 13.36
CA SER A 271 -6.84 15.85 13.27
C SER A 271 -7.39 15.75 11.84
N SER A 272 -6.66 16.27 10.86
CA SER A 272 -6.95 16.19 9.43
C SER A 272 -5.66 15.92 8.68
N GLY A 273 -5.75 15.17 7.58
CA GLY A 273 -4.62 14.89 6.71
C GLY A 273 -4.51 13.42 6.38
N LEU A 274 -3.40 13.06 5.75
CA LEU A 274 -3.12 11.74 5.22
C LEU A 274 -3.24 10.63 6.26
N LEU A 275 -2.76 10.89 7.48
CA LEU A 275 -2.69 9.91 8.57
C LEU A 275 -3.70 10.15 9.69
N SER A 276 -4.60 11.13 9.56
CA SER A 276 -5.45 11.54 10.68
C SER A 276 -6.43 10.45 11.11
N ASN A 277 -6.85 9.56 10.21
CA ASN A 277 -7.81 8.50 10.53
C ASN A 277 -7.15 7.12 10.68
N ALA A 278 -5.82 7.04 10.66
CA ALA A 278 -5.13 5.76 10.70
C ALA A 278 -5.20 5.16 12.13
N VAL A 279 -5.86 4.00 12.24
CA VAL A 279 -6.05 3.24 13.49
C VAL A 279 -5.18 1.99 13.57
N GLU A 280 -4.61 1.58 12.45
CA GLU A 280 -3.77 0.40 12.34
C GLU A 280 -2.67 0.64 11.30
N VAL A 281 -1.47 0.10 11.56
CA VAL A 281 -0.31 0.22 10.68
C VAL A 281 0.36 -1.14 10.51
N LEU A 282 0.36 -1.64 9.27
CA LEU A 282 1.09 -2.84 8.92
C LEU A 282 2.45 -2.47 8.34
N ARG A 283 3.48 -3.25 8.70
CA ARG A 283 4.78 -3.27 8.04
C ARG A 283 4.92 -4.59 7.29
N LEU A 284 4.86 -4.55 5.98
CA LEU A 284 4.81 -5.69 5.07
C LEU A 284 6.02 -5.69 4.12
N ASN A 285 6.23 -6.79 3.39
CA ASN A 285 7.22 -6.92 2.32
C ASN A 285 8.63 -6.47 2.75
N THR A 286 9.04 -6.87 3.95
CA THR A 286 10.31 -6.44 4.53
C THR A 286 11.50 -7.10 3.83
N VAL A 287 12.56 -6.32 3.59
CA VAL A 287 13.84 -6.83 3.06
C VAL A 287 14.97 -6.23 3.89
N GLY A 288 15.83 -7.07 4.45
CA GLY A 288 16.96 -6.62 5.26
C GLY A 288 16.57 -6.11 6.65
N GLY A 289 17.41 -5.24 7.20
CA GLY A 289 17.20 -4.57 8.48
C GLY A 289 17.50 -5.39 9.73
N VAL A 290 17.89 -6.66 9.63
CA VAL A 290 18.18 -7.50 10.82
C VAL A 290 19.44 -7.01 11.55
N ALA A 291 19.41 -7.03 12.88
CA ALA A 291 20.57 -6.69 13.70
C ALA A 291 21.82 -7.50 13.28
N PRO A 292 23.01 -6.89 13.21
CA PRO A 292 24.22 -7.65 12.92
C PRO A 292 24.46 -8.73 13.98
N THR A 293 24.91 -9.90 13.53
CA THR A 293 25.23 -11.02 14.43
C THR A 293 26.61 -10.87 15.05
N GLY A 294 26.80 -11.47 16.22
CA GLY A 294 28.07 -11.47 16.94
C GLY A 294 28.20 -10.32 17.94
N PRO A 295 29.33 -10.29 18.68
CA PRO A 295 29.58 -9.26 19.67
C PRO A 295 29.83 -7.91 19.00
N CYS A 296 29.53 -6.84 19.72
CA CYS A 296 29.84 -5.46 19.31
C CYS A 296 30.76 -4.78 20.33
N ASP A 297 31.43 -3.72 19.93
CA ASP A 297 32.25 -2.89 20.81
C ASP A 297 31.54 -1.54 21.07
N PRO A 298 31.23 -1.17 22.32
CA PRO A 298 30.53 0.08 22.63
C PRO A 298 31.38 1.34 22.39
N GLN A 299 32.70 1.23 22.26
CA GLN A 299 33.60 2.34 21.93
C GLN A 299 33.87 2.42 20.43
N ALA A 300 34.11 1.28 19.77
CA ALA A 300 34.42 1.25 18.34
C ALA A 300 33.17 1.26 17.44
N THR A 301 32.09 0.60 17.85
CA THR A 301 30.84 0.43 17.10
C THR A 301 29.61 0.68 17.98
N PRO A 302 29.44 1.88 18.56
CA PRO A 302 28.35 2.18 19.49
C PRO A 302 26.96 2.08 18.85
N ILE A 303 26.86 2.43 17.57
CA ILE A 303 25.61 2.44 16.78
C ILE A 303 25.91 1.87 15.39
N VAL A 304 24.97 1.13 14.84
CA VAL A 304 25.00 0.66 13.45
C VAL A 304 23.64 0.89 12.79
N ASN A 305 23.68 1.37 11.55
CA ASN A 305 22.51 1.53 10.69
C ASN A 305 22.49 0.37 9.69
N VAL A 306 21.43 -0.44 9.75
CA VAL A 306 21.22 -1.56 8.82
C VAL A 306 20.13 -1.17 7.83
N PRO A 307 20.45 -1.07 6.53
CA PRO A 307 19.47 -0.73 5.51
C PRO A 307 18.30 -1.72 5.49
N TYR A 308 17.09 -1.22 5.25
CA TYR A 308 15.92 -2.06 5.05
C TYR A 308 14.95 -1.44 4.03
N GLN A 309 14.12 -2.30 3.45
CA GLN A 309 12.95 -1.93 2.67
C GLN A 309 11.71 -2.55 3.32
N ALA A 310 10.55 -1.93 3.11
CA ALA A 310 9.24 -2.43 3.54
C ALA A 310 8.14 -1.64 2.81
N ASP A 311 6.93 -2.17 2.81
CA ASP A 311 5.72 -1.40 2.59
C ASP A 311 5.06 -1.13 3.94
N TYR A 312 4.65 0.12 4.16
CA TYR A 312 3.73 0.45 5.24
C TYR A 312 2.32 0.58 4.69
N VAL A 313 1.37 -0.10 5.33
CA VAL A 313 -0.05 0.04 5.03
C VAL A 313 -0.74 0.70 6.22
N PHE A 314 -1.26 1.90 6.02
CA PHE A 314 -2.02 2.64 7.02
C PHE A 314 -3.51 2.37 6.80
N ILE A 315 -4.17 1.88 7.83
CA ILE A 315 -5.56 1.48 7.81
C ILE A 315 -6.41 2.53 8.50
N ASN A 316 -7.41 3.06 7.78
CA ASN A 316 -8.33 4.07 8.31
C ASN A 316 -9.51 3.43 9.03
N GLY A 317 -9.88 3.99 10.19
CA GLY A 317 -11.01 3.56 11.03
C GLY A 317 -11.84 4.71 11.57
#